data_AF-M1KLA9-F1
#
_entry.id   AF-M1KLA9-F1
#
_cell.length_a   1.000
_cell.length_b   1.000
_cell.length_c   1.000
_cell.angle_alpha   90.00
_cell.angle_beta   90.00
_cell.angle_gamma   90.00
#
_symmetry.space_group_name_H-M   'P 1'
#
loop_
_entity.id
_entity.type
_entity.pdbx_description
1 polymer ?
#
loop_
_entity_poly.entity_id
_entity_poly.type
_entity_poly.pdbx_seq_one_letter_code
_entity_poly.pdbx_strand_id
1 'polypeptide(L)'
;MKNTEYSGPSSKIKLHIYSRVPKKKYVNESAITRTYTKNPRRKPQPWSTEEKEALLKGVKEFGRGKWKEILEKYRDVFNESRRHIDLSDKLRVINKKASYYYTTKINFIEVNEEGEEISNAFGERRVYPSKFPYSAAKKAGLYRLAFGAKEAIINIQGERNGVIGRHKYHVSSSPGSRTGINIVKLGSEIIEKTGEEKDTRPNQDIEE
;
A
#
# COMPACT_ATOMS: atom_id res chain seq x y z
N MET A 1 -67.63 12.16 18.23
CA MET A 1 -67.17 12.61 16.90
C MET A 1 -65.70 12.97 17.04
N LYS A 2 -64.77 12.01 16.83
CA LYS A 2 -64.02 11.75 15.58
C LYS A 2 -63.37 13.01 14.98
N ASN A 3 -62.10 13.23 15.30
CA ASN A 3 -61.15 13.89 14.39
C ASN A 3 -60.13 12.83 13.96
N THR A 4 -60.24 12.48 12.69
CA THR A 4 -59.32 11.64 11.92
C THR A 4 -58.30 12.54 11.24
N GLU A 5 -57.02 12.19 11.31
CA GLU A 5 -56.06 12.51 10.24
C GLU A 5 -55.08 11.36 10.06
N TYR A 6 -54.58 11.29 8.83
CA TYR A 6 -54.38 10.11 8.02
C TYR A 6 -53.01 9.45 8.20
N SER A 7 -52.97 8.15 7.91
CA SER A 7 -51.79 7.29 7.91
C SER A 7 -50.98 7.47 6.63
N GLY A 8 -49.68 7.77 6.77
CA GLY A 8 -48.64 7.49 5.77
C GLY A 8 -47.79 6.30 6.22
N PRO A 9 -47.31 5.42 5.31
CA PRO A 9 -46.65 4.17 5.69
C PRO A 9 -45.18 4.42 6.03
N SER A 10 -44.87 4.64 7.31
CA SER A 10 -43.48 4.56 7.77
C SER A 10 -43.07 3.09 7.88
N SER A 11 -42.13 2.73 7.01
CA SER A 11 -41.52 1.42 6.79
C SER A 11 -41.21 0.66 8.10
N LYS A 12 -42.04 -0.34 8.41
CA LYS A 12 -41.74 -1.39 9.39
C LYS A 12 -40.61 -2.27 8.87
N ILE A 13 -39.36 -1.94 9.21
CA ILE A 13 -38.30 -2.96 9.30
C ILE A 13 -38.20 -3.38 10.76
N LYS A 14 -38.91 -4.47 11.09
CA LYS A 14 -38.80 -5.16 12.39
C LYS A 14 -37.40 -5.78 12.50
N LEU A 15 -36.47 -5.12 13.19
CA LEU A 15 -35.29 -5.78 13.74
C LEU A 15 -35.70 -6.50 15.03
N HIS A 16 -36.25 -7.70 14.90
CA HIS A 16 -36.47 -8.60 16.03
C HIS A 16 -35.62 -9.84 15.81
N ILE A 17 -34.46 -9.91 16.48
CA ILE A 17 -33.72 -11.09 16.98
C ILE A 17 -32.45 -10.51 17.62
N TYR A 18 -32.50 -10.06 18.89
CA TYR A 18 -31.36 -9.98 19.83
C TYR A 18 -31.82 -9.61 21.26
N SER A 19 -33.09 -9.81 21.61
CA SER A 19 -33.64 -9.42 22.93
C SER A 19 -33.52 -10.51 24.00
N ARG A 20 -32.38 -11.21 24.06
CA ARG A 20 -31.99 -12.02 25.23
C ARG A 20 -30.51 -11.86 25.55
N VAL A 21 -30.08 -10.60 25.69
CA VAL A 21 -28.82 -10.30 26.39
C VAL A 21 -29.12 -10.42 27.90
N PRO A 22 -28.43 -11.28 28.66
CA PRO A 22 -28.62 -11.38 30.10
C PRO A 22 -28.43 -9.99 30.73
N LYS A 23 -29.40 -9.53 31.53
CA LYS A 23 -29.29 -8.25 32.25
C LYS A 23 -28.04 -8.31 33.14
N LYS A 24 -27.10 -7.40 32.88
CA LYS A 24 -25.80 -7.28 33.55
C LYS A 24 -26.04 -7.16 35.06
N LYS A 25 -25.54 -8.11 35.86
CA LYS A 25 -25.50 -7.98 37.32
C LYS A 25 -24.77 -6.68 37.65
N TYR A 26 -25.33 -5.86 38.54
CA TYR A 26 -24.73 -4.59 38.98
C TYR A 26 -23.35 -4.92 39.59
N VAL A 27 -22.28 -4.55 38.87
CA VAL A 27 -20.90 -4.70 39.35
C VAL A 27 -20.56 -3.40 40.07
N ASN A 28 -20.13 -3.48 41.33
CA ASN A 28 -19.69 -2.32 42.12
C ASN A 28 -18.70 -1.45 41.33
N GLU A 29 -19.02 -0.17 41.23
CA GLU A 29 -18.34 0.85 40.41
C GLU A 29 -16.89 1.10 40.83
N SER A 30 -16.55 0.78 42.08
CA SER A 30 -15.20 0.88 42.66
C SER A 30 -14.23 -0.24 42.24
N ALA A 31 -14.66 -1.23 41.45
CA ALA A 31 -13.81 -2.33 40.96
C ALA A 31 -13.39 -2.18 39.48
N ILE A 32 -13.73 -1.07 38.81
CA ILE A 32 -13.50 -0.86 37.36
C ILE A 32 -12.37 0.15 37.08
N THR A 33 -11.36 0.24 37.95
CA THR A 33 -10.03 0.64 37.47
C THR A 33 -9.30 -0.62 36.97
N ARG A 34 -9.85 -1.25 35.93
CA ARG A 34 -9.05 -2.14 35.08
C ARG A 34 -8.03 -1.23 34.41
N THR A 35 -6.89 -1.05 35.05
CA THR A 35 -5.69 -0.58 34.40
C THR A 35 -5.48 -1.53 33.23
N TYR A 36 -5.80 -1.07 32.02
CA TYR A 36 -5.41 -1.77 30.80
C TYR A 36 -3.88 -1.67 30.76
N THR A 37 -3.21 -2.54 31.50
CA THR A 37 -1.78 -2.76 31.35
C THR A 37 -1.62 -3.14 29.89
N LYS A 38 -1.05 -2.21 29.11
CA LYS A 38 -0.84 -2.43 27.68
C LYS A 38 0.08 -3.63 27.57
N ASN A 39 -0.50 -4.78 27.27
CA ASN A 39 0.25 -6.02 27.15
C ASN A 39 1.41 -5.76 26.18
N PRO A 40 2.68 -5.97 26.60
CA PRO A 40 3.82 -5.61 25.78
C PRO A 40 3.69 -6.29 24.41
N ARG A 41 3.86 -5.51 23.34
CA ARG A 41 3.81 -6.06 21.98
C ARG A 41 4.91 -7.11 21.86
N ARG A 42 4.54 -8.31 21.40
CA ARG A 42 5.50 -9.36 21.08
C ARG A 42 6.52 -8.83 20.07
N LYS A 43 7.80 -9.17 20.25
CA LYS A 43 8.85 -8.82 19.29
C LYS A 43 8.51 -9.46 17.93
N PRO A 44 8.51 -8.69 16.82
CA PRO A 44 8.22 -9.25 15.50
C PRO A 44 9.34 -10.22 15.09
N GLN A 45 8.96 -11.47 14.78
CA GLN A 45 9.89 -12.48 14.29
C GLN A 45 9.76 -12.64 12.77
N PRO A 46 10.87 -12.56 12.01
CA PRO A 46 10.85 -12.78 10.57
C PRO A 46 10.40 -14.21 10.25
N TRP A 47 9.79 -14.41 9.08
CA TRP A 47 9.37 -15.74 8.63
C TRP A 47 10.47 -16.39 7.80
N SER A 48 10.94 -17.57 8.22
CA SER A 48 11.92 -18.34 7.47
C SER A 48 11.31 -18.88 6.16
N THR A 49 12.15 -19.40 5.27
CA THR A 49 11.68 -20.03 4.02
C THR A 49 10.97 -21.35 4.35
N GLU A 50 11.55 -22.16 5.24
CA GLU A 50 10.97 -23.42 5.73
C GLU A 50 9.58 -23.22 6.36
N GLU A 51 9.39 -22.18 7.20
CA GLU A 51 8.09 -21.86 7.79
C GLU A 51 7.04 -21.55 6.69
N LYS A 52 7.43 -20.84 5.63
CA LYS A 52 6.51 -20.51 4.54
C LYS A 52 6.14 -21.75 3.74
N GLU A 53 7.10 -22.63 3.49
CA GLU A 53 6.87 -23.90 2.78
C GLU A 53 5.97 -24.83 3.59
N ALA A 54 6.24 -24.99 4.89
CA ALA A 54 5.39 -25.76 5.80
C ALA A 54 3.97 -25.19 5.88
N LEU A 55 3.82 -23.86 5.92
CA LEU A 55 2.51 -23.20 5.87
C LEU A 55 1.77 -23.51 4.55
N LEU A 56 2.43 -23.37 3.41
CA LEU A 56 1.81 -23.64 2.11
C LEU A 56 1.44 -25.12 1.95
N LYS A 57 2.32 -26.03 2.39
CA LYS A 57 2.07 -27.47 2.40
C LYS A 57 0.91 -27.83 3.31
N GLY A 58 0.89 -27.32 4.53
CA GLY A 58 -0.21 -27.52 5.47
C GLY A 58 -1.54 -26.97 4.94
N VAL A 59 -1.53 -25.82 4.28
CA VAL A 59 -2.75 -25.28 3.64
C VAL A 59 -3.21 -26.16 2.47
N LYS A 60 -2.29 -26.75 1.70
CA LYS A 60 -2.60 -27.69 0.61
C LYS A 60 -3.18 -29.00 1.15
N GLU A 61 -2.70 -29.50 2.29
CA GLU A 61 -3.12 -30.77 2.88
C GLU A 61 -4.42 -30.65 3.70
N PHE A 62 -4.54 -29.63 4.56
CA PHE A 62 -5.66 -29.48 5.50
C PHE A 62 -6.77 -28.54 5.00
N GLY A 63 -6.45 -27.70 4.01
CA GLY A 63 -7.30 -26.63 3.55
C GLY A 63 -7.16 -25.34 4.36
N ARG A 64 -7.74 -24.26 3.82
CA ARG A 64 -7.72 -22.93 4.45
C ARG A 64 -8.64 -22.90 5.67
N GLY A 65 -8.13 -22.40 6.81
CA GLY A 65 -8.92 -22.26 8.04
C GLY A 65 -8.51 -23.21 9.17
N LYS A 66 -7.88 -24.35 8.84
CA LYS A 66 -7.40 -25.34 9.82
C LYS A 66 -6.03 -25.01 10.40
N TRP A 67 -5.87 -23.76 10.84
CA TRP A 67 -4.57 -23.21 11.25
C TRP A 67 -3.97 -23.88 12.48
N LYS A 68 -4.81 -24.34 13.41
CA LYS A 68 -4.37 -25.06 14.61
C LYS A 68 -3.77 -26.42 14.26
N GLU A 69 -4.46 -27.17 13.41
CA GLU A 69 -3.99 -28.48 12.92
C GLU A 69 -2.67 -28.35 12.14
N ILE A 70 -2.56 -27.31 11.30
CA ILE A 70 -1.31 -27.02 10.57
C ILE A 70 -0.17 -26.66 11.53
N LEU A 71 -0.44 -25.83 12.55
CA LEU A 71 0.57 -25.44 13.54
C LEU A 71 1.06 -26.64 14.35
N GLU A 72 0.17 -27.55 14.72
CA GLU A 72 0.50 -28.75 15.49
C GLU A 72 1.32 -29.73 14.65
N LYS A 73 0.91 -29.98 13.41
CA LYS A 73 1.61 -30.92 12.52
C LYS A 73 3.04 -30.51 12.21
N TYR A 74 3.28 -29.21 12.00
CA TYR A 74 4.61 -28.68 11.68
C TYR A 74 5.19 -27.88 12.85
N ARG A 75 4.87 -28.27 14.10
CA ARG A 75 5.30 -27.58 15.31
C ARG A 75 6.82 -27.42 15.38
N ASP A 76 7.55 -28.41 14.88
CA ASP A 76 9.02 -28.44 14.88
C ASP A 76 9.64 -27.48 13.86
N VAL A 77 8.90 -27.13 12.80
CA VAL A 77 9.37 -26.20 11.75
C VAL A 77 9.02 -24.75 12.08
N PHE A 78 7.87 -24.55 12.72
CA PHE A 78 7.45 -23.21 13.14
C PHE A 78 8.22 -22.75 14.37
N ASN A 79 8.55 -21.46 14.42
CA ASN A 79 9.12 -20.91 15.64
C ASN A 79 8.13 -21.11 16.82
N GLU A 80 8.66 -21.49 17.98
CA GLU A 80 7.86 -21.85 19.17
C GLU A 80 6.86 -20.75 19.60
N SER A 81 7.20 -19.48 19.32
CA SER A 81 6.37 -18.30 19.60
C SER A 81 5.20 -18.08 18.63
N ARG A 82 5.11 -18.84 17.53
CA ARG A 82 4.05 -18.72 16.51
C ARG A 82 2.71 -19.24 17.05
N ARG A 83 1.64 -18.53 16.67
CA ARG A 83 0.26 -18.90 16.95
C ARG A 83 -0.48 -19.16 15.65
N HIS A 84 -1.55 -19.93 15.73
CA HIS A 84 -2.40 -20.28 14.58
C HIS A 84 -2.91 -19.03 13.83
N ILE A 85 -3.16 -17.92 14.53
CA ILE A 85 -3.57 -16.66 13.91
C ILE A 85 -2.46 -16.02 13.07
N ASP A 86 -1.20 -16.20 13.46
CA ASP A 86 -0.04 -15.68 12.74
C ASP A 86 0.10 -16.39 11.38
N LEU A 87 -0.25 -17.68 11.31
CA LEU A 87 -0.29 -18.47 10.06
C LEU A 87 -1.37 -17.94 9.11
N SER A 88 -2.58 -17.68 9.62
CA SER A 88 -3.68 -17.09 8.83
C SER A 88 -3.28 -15.73 8.26
N ASP A 89 -2.72 -14.86 9.10
CA ASP A 89 -2.24 -13.54 8.69
C ASP A 89 -1.10 -13.64 7.68
N LYS A 90 -0.19 -14.60 7.86
CA LYS A 90 0.91 -14.82 6.93
C LYS A 90 0.41 -15.29 5.58
N LEU A 91 -0.50 -16.26 5.52
CA LEU A 91 -1.07 -16.72 4.25
C LEU A 91 -1.82 -15.58 3.56
N ARG A 92 -2.56 -14.75 4.31
CA ARG A 92 -3.19 -13.55 3.75
C ARG A 92 -2.16 -12.63 3.11
N VAL A 93 -1.01 -12.38 3.75
CA VAL A 93 0.06 -11.55 3.19
C VAL A 93 0.72 -12.22 1.97
N ILE A 94 0.96 -13.53 1.98
CA ILE A 94 1.49 -14.27 0.83
C ILE A 94 0.54 -14.15 -0.37
N ASN A 95 -0.76 -14.27 -0.12
CA ASN A 95 -1.79 -14.17 -1.16
C ASN A 95 -2.06 -12.73 -1.64
N LYS A 96 -1.47 -11.70 -0.99
CA LYS A 96 -1.62 -10.32 -1.48
C LYS A 96 -0.85 -10.16 -2.79
N LYS A 97 -1.57 -10.12 -3.90
CA LYS A 97 -1.08 -9.67 -5.23
C LYS A 97 -0.93 -8.14 -5.32
N ALA A 98 -0.62 -7.46 -4.21
CA ALA A 98 -0.45 -6.01 -4.24
C ALA A 98 0.87 -5.67 -4.95
N SER A 99 0.83 -4.69 -5.86
CA SER A 99 2.00 -4.24 -6.62
C SER A 99 3.19 -3.86 -5.77
N TYR A 100 2.97 -3.49 -4.50
CA TYR A 100 4.01 -3.19 -3.53
C TYR A 100 5.08 -4.29 -3.39
N TYR A 101 4.66 -5.56 -3.36
CA TYR A 101 5.58 -6.66 -3.02
C TYR A 101 6.45 -7.08 -4.20
N TYR A 102 5.92 -7.06 -5.42
CA TYR A 102 6.64 -7.48 -6.63
C TYR A 102 7.17 -6.33 -7.48
N THR A 103 6.78 -5.08 -7.21
CA THR A 103 7.32 -3.93 -7.96
C THR A 103 8.78 -3.70 -7.60
N THR A 104 9.62 -3.77 -8.65
CA THR A 104 11.03 -3.40 -8.61
C THR A 104 11.18 -1.89 -8.47
N LYS A 105 12.28 -1.45 -7.84
CA LYS A 105 12.60 -0.03 -7.81
C LYS A 105 13.07 0.39 -9.21
N ILE A 106 12.57 1.53 -9.67
CA ILE A 106 13.04 2.18 -10.89
C ILE A 106 13.52 3.59 -10.54
N ASN A 107 14.23 4.19 -11.49
CA ASN A 107 14.69 5.57 -11.40
C ASN A 107 13.60 6.48 -11.95
N PHE A 108 13.14 7.40 -11.11
CA PHE A 108 12.22 8.45 -11.52
C PHE A 108 12.99 9.76 -11.70
N ILE A 109 12.65 10.54 -12.71
CA ILE A 109 13.27 11.84 -12.98
C ILE A 109 12.24 12.96 -12.95
N GLU A 110 12.65 14.15 -12.56
CA GLU A 110 11.83 15.37 -12.70
C GLU A 110 11.86 15.85 -14.15
N VAL A 111 10.69 16.16 -14.71
CA VAL A 111 10.54 16.70 -16.06
C VAL A 111 9.76 18.02 -16.03
N ASN A 112 9.94 18.87 -17.04
CA ASN A 112 9.13 20.08 -17.21
C ASN A 112 7.71 19.73 -17.73
N GLU A 113 6.90 20.73 -18.09
CA GLU A 113 5.55 20.48 -18.61
C GLU A 113 5.55 19.85 -20.01
N GLU A 114 6.61 20.08 -20.79
CA GLU A 114 6.79 19.52 -22.14
C GLU A 114 7.41 18.11 -22.10
N GLY A 115 7.93 17.70 -20.93
CA GLY A 115 8.51 16.39 -20.70
C GLY A 115 10.04 16.33 -20.88
N GLU A 116 10.70 17.46 -21.00
CA GLU A 116 12.16 17.57 -21.00
C GLU A 116 12.72 17.42 -19.58
N GLU A 117 13.91 16.83 -19.48
CA GLU A 117 14.55 16.56 -18.18
C GLU A 117 14.97 17.85 -17.47
N ILE A 118 14.60 17.99 -16.20
CA ILE A 118 15.04 19.12 -15.38
C ILE A 118 16.38 18.75 -14.72
N SER A 119 17.45 19.39 -15.17
CA SER A 119 18.76 19.32 -14.54
C SER A 119 18.89 20.29 -13.36
N ASN A 120 19.77 19.95 -12.41
CA ASN A 120 20.15 20.87 -11.33
C ASN A 120 21.06 22.01 -11.87
N ALA A 121 21.42 22.97 -11.01
CA ALA A 121 22.30 24.09 -11.39
C ALA A 121 23.70 23.66 -11.86
N PHE A 122 24.07 22.40 -11.63
CA PHE A 122 25.32 21.77 -12.05
C PHE A 122 25.15 20.92 -13.33
N GLY A 123 23.97 20.93 -13.96
CA GLY A 123 23.68 20.14 -15.16
C GLY A 123 23.39 18.66 -14.91
N GLU A 124 23.36 18.21 -13.65
CA GLU A 124 23.09 16.81 -13.31
C GLU A 124 21.58 16.55 -13.22
N ARG A 125 21.16 15.39 -13.75
CA ARG A 125 19.77 14.92 -13.63
C ARG A 125 19.42 14.56 -12.19
N ARG A 126 18.22 14.96 -11.77
CA ARG A 126 17.69 14.59 -10.44
C ARG A 126 16.97 13.25 -10.51
N VAL A 127 17.58 12.23 -9.91
CA VAL A 127 17.05 10.86 -9.90
C VAL A 127 16.48 10.50 -8.53
N TYR A 128 15.27 9.95 -8.53
CA TYR A 128 14.52 9.52 -7.35
C TYR A 128 14.22 8.02 -7.40
N PRO A 129 15.16 7.15 -6.98
CA PRO A 129 14.94 5.71 -6.97
C PRO A 129 13.75 5.36 -6.06
N SER A 130 12.74 4.70 -6.63
CA SER A 130 11.49 4.39 -5.94
C SER A 130 10.74 3.24 -6.62
N LYS A 131 9.87 2.57 -5.87
CA LYS A 131 8.93 1.59 -6.44
C LYS A 131 7.74 2.27 -7.13
N PHE A 132 7.39 3.47 -6.68
CA PHE A 132 6.16 4.15 -7.09
C PHE A 132 6.40 5.63 -7.35
N PRO A 133 5.66 6.21 -8.32
CA PRO A 133 5.79 7.62 -8.68
C PRO A 133 5.42 8.54 -7.51
N TYR A 134 4.38 8.20 -6.73
CA TYR A 134 3.99 8.96 -5.54
C TYR A 134 5.14 9.11 -4.53
N SER A 135 5.88 8.02 -4.30
CA SER A 135 7.01 8.04 -3.36
C SER A 135 8.21 8.82 -3.91
N ALA A 136 8.40 8.86 -5.23
CA ALA A 136 9.38 9.74 -5.86
C ALA A 136 8.95 11.22 -5.74
N ALA A 137 7.68 11.51 -6.03
CA ALA A 137 7.12 12.87 -5.98
C ALA A 137 7.17 13.45 -4.57
N LYS A 138 6.98 12.60 -3.57
CA LYS A 138 7.18 12.95 -2.17
C LYS A 138 8.60 13.41 -1.86
N LYS A 139 9.62 12.73 -2.39
CA LYS A 139 11.03 13.11 -2.20
C LYS A 139 11.36 14.41 -2.91
N ALA A 140 10.91 14.56 -4.16
CA ALA A 140 11.04 15.78 -4.95
C ALA A 140 10.37 16.98 -4.26
N GLY A 141 9.12 16.81 -3.81
CA GLY A 141 8.37 17.83 -3.08
C GLY A 141 9.02 18.24 -1.77
N LEU A 142 9.48 17.29 -0.96
CA LEU A 142 10.25 17.58 0.26
C LEU A 142 11.49 18.42 -0.03
N TYR A 143 12.21 18.10 -1.10
CA TYR A 143 13.35 18.89 -1.53
C TYR A 143 12.91 20.32 -1.87
N ARG A 144 11.91 20.53 -2.74
CA ARG A 144 11.45 21.87 -3.14
C ARG A 144 11.02 22.73 -1.94
N LEU A 145 10.26 22.15 -1.01
CA LEU A 145 9.78 22.85 0.17
C LEU A 145 10.90 23.17 1.16
N ALA A 146 11.94 22.32 1.26
CA ALA A 146 13.13 22.62 2.06
C ALA A 146 13.91 23.84 1.54
N PHE A 147 13.85 24.11 0.22
CA PHE A 147 14.40 25.32 -0.40
C PHE A 147 13.47 26.53 -0.32
N GLY A 148 12.44 26.49 0.55
CA GLY A 148 11.60 27.65 0.87
C GLY A 148 10.33 27.80 0.03
N ALA A 149 10.06 26.89 -0.91
CA ALA A 149 8.77 26.86 -1.60
C ALA A 149 7.64 26.54 -0.60
N LYS A 150 6.48 27.19 -0.74
CA LYS A 150 5.27 26.83 0.02
C LYS A 150 4.46 25.74 -0.67
N GLU A 151 4.45 25.78 -2.00
CA GLU A 151 3.77 24.82 -2.86
C GLU A 151 4.61 24.61 -4.14
N ALA A 152 4.46 23.45 -4.78
CA ALA A 152 5.16 23.10 -6.00
C ALA A 152 4.38 22.07 -6.82
N ILE A 153 4.46 22.19 -8.15
CA ILE A 153 4.03 21.15 -9.08
C ILE A 153 5.24 20.28 -9.40
N ILE A 154 5.10 18.97 -9.23
CA ILE A 154 6.13 17.99 -9.51
C ILE A 154 5.64 17.09 -10.64
N ASN A 155 6.32 17.14 -11.79
CA ASN A 155 6.15 16.15 -12.85
C ASN A 155 7.26 15.13 -12.73
N ILE A 156 6.88 13.86 -12.62
CA ILE A 156 7.82 12.75 -12.50
C ILE A 156 7.61 11.78 -13.65
N GLN A 157 8.71 11.43 -14.30
CA GLN A 157 8.77 10.40 -15.34
C GLN A 157 9.50 9.17 -14.83
N GLY A 158 8.99 7.98 -15.16
CA GLY A 158 9.70 6.73 -14.93
C GLY A 158 9.41 5.74 -16.05
N GLU A 159 10.41 4.94 -16.41
CA GLU A 159 10.29 3.93 -17.47
C GLU A 159 10.19 2.53 -16.87
N ARG A 160 9.29 1.72 -17.42
CA ARG A 160 9.17 0.30 -17.09
C ARG A 160 8.83 -0.51 -18.33
N ASN A 161 9.71 -1.43 -18.70
CA ASN A 161 9.54 -2.33 -19.85
C ASN A 161 9.26 -1.57 -21.17
N GLY A 162 9.98 -0.47 -21.44
CA GLY A 162 9.77 0.36 -22.63
C GLY A 162 8.53 1.26 -22.60
N VAL A 163 7.76 1.23 -21.51
CA VAL A 163 6.61 2.12 -21.29
C VAL A 163 7.02 3.24 -20.35
N ILE A 164 6.88 4.49 -20.81
CA ILE A 164 7.19 5.68 -20.03
C ILE A 164 5.91 6.18 -19.35
N GLY A 165 5.91 6.21 -18.02
CA GLY A 165 4.82 6.80 -17.24
C GLY A 165 5.21 8.18 -16.73
N ARG A 166 4.41 9.20 -17.07
CA ARG A 166 4.50 10.55 -16.53
C ARG A 166 3.41 10.76 -15.49
N HIS A 167 3.75 11.40 -14.38
CA HIS A 167 2.85 11.63 -13.26
C HIS A 167 2.98 13.06 -12.76
N LYS A 168 1.86 13.77 -12.66
CA LYS A 168 1.79 15.16 -12.18
C LYS A 168 1.23 15.19 -10.76
N TYR A 169 1.93 15.86 -9.85
CA TYR A 169 1.54 16.00 -8.46
C TYR A 169 1.60 17.47 -8.02
N HIS A 170 0.64 17.88 -7.20
CA HIS A 170 0.69 19.11 -6.43
C HIS A 170 1.19 18.80 -5.02
N VAL A 171 2.20 19.53 -4.55
CA VAL A 171 2.75 19.39 -3.21
C VAL A 171 2.65 20.71 -2.48
N SER A 172 2.10 20.71 -1.27
CA SER A 172 2.04 21.89 -0.40
C SER A 172 2.61 21.61 0.97
N SER A 173 3.21 22.62 1.58
CA SER A 173 3.73 22.54 2.95
C SER A 173 2.57 22.36 3.93
N SER A 174 2.69 21.36 4.81
CA SER A 174 1.72 21.09 5.85
C SER A 174 2.46 20.79 7.17
N PRO A 175 2.92 21.85 7.87
CA PRO A 175 3.75 21.72 9.07
C PRO A 175 3.09 20.92 10.20
N GLY A 176 1.76 20.94 10.28
CA GLY A 176 1.00 20.19 11.27
C GLY A 176 0.78 18.70 10.93
N SER A 177 1.15 18.26 9.73
CA SER A 177 1.01 16.85 9.34
C SER A 177 2.21 16.03 9.79
N ARG A 178 2.00 14.74 10.10
CA ARG A 178 3.08 13.79 10.42
C ARG A 178 4.18 13.75 9.34
N THR A 179 3.82 14.07 8.10
CA THR A 179 4.71 14.02 6.94
C THR A 179 5.32 15.38 6.59
N GLY A 180 4.91 16.46 7.26
CA GLY A 180 5.31 17.84 6.96
C GLY A 180 4.77 18.42 5.65
N ILE A 181 4.15 17.59 4.81
CA ILE A 181 3.72 17.94 3.45
C ILE A 181 2.41 17.24 3.10
N ASN A 182 1.61 17.91 2.26
CA ASN A 182 0.44 17.36 1.59
C ASN A 182 0.76 17.12 0.11
N ILE A 183 0.32 16.00 -0.45
CA ILE A 183 0.57 15.63 -1.85
C ILE A 183 -0.74 15.17 -2.48
N VAL A 184 -1.11 15.80 -3.60
CA VAL A 184 -2.31 15.47 -4.38
C VAL A 184 -1.88 15.08 -5.79
N LYS A 185 -2.41 13.97 -6.30
CA LYS A 185 -2.18 13.57 -7.70
C LYS A 185 -3.07 14.42 -8.60
N LEU A 186 -2.47 15.11 -9.57
CA LEU A 186 -3.18 15.92 -10.56
C LEU A 186 -3.47 15.12 -11.83
N GLY A 187 -2.55 14.26 -12.26
CA GLY A 187 -2.71 13.51 -13.50
C GLY A 187 -1.67 12.42 -13.70
N SER A 188 -1.86 11.61 -14.73
CA SER A 188 -0.84 10.69 -15.22
C SER A 188 -1.07 10.34 -16.67
N GLU A 189 0.02 10.18 -17.40
CA GLU A 189 0.05 9.86 -18.83
C GLU A 189 0.98 8.68 -19.04
N ILE A 190 0.67 7.88 -20.05
CA ILE A 190 1.48 6.73 -20.47
C ILE A 190 1.90 7.01 -21.91
N ILE A 191 3.19 6.93 -22.17
CA ILE A 191 3.79 7.12 -23.47
C ILE A 191 4.45 5.79 -23.84
N GLU A 192 3.98 5.18 -24.92
CA GLU A 192 4.65 4.03 -25.50
C GLU A 192 5.89 4.54 -26.26
N LYS A 193 7.07 4.01 -25.94
CA LYS A 193 8.26 4.31 -26.73
C LYS A 193 8.09 3.55 -28.05
N THR A 194 7.56 4.22 -29.08
CA THR A 194 7.54 3.71 -30.46
C THR A 194 8.95 3.25 -30.76
N GLY A 195 9.10 1.97 -31.12
CA GLY A 195 10.39 1.31 -31.23
C GLY A 195 11.38 2.17 -32.01
N GLU A 196 12.57 2.36 -31.47
CA GLU A 196 13.72 2.85 -32.23
C GLU A 196 13.83 1.96 -33.47
N GLU A 197 13.54 2.51 -34.64
CA GLU A 197 14.00 1.96 -35.91
C GLU A 197 15.50 1.76 -35.75
N LYS A 198 15.92 0.50 -35.65
CA LYS A 198 17.33 0.17 -35.82
C LYS A 198 17.68 0.67 -37.22
N ASP A 199 18.49 1.72 -37.28
CA ASP A 199 19.22 2.12 -38.49
C ASP A 199 19.86 0.88 -39.11
N THR A 200 19.17 0.26 -40.05
CA THR A 200 19.78 -0.61 -41.04
C THR A 200 20.61 0.31 -41.93
N ARG A 201 21.87 0.52 -41.53
CA ARG A 201 22.89 1.03 -42.45
C ARG A 201 22.84 0.12 -43.69
N PRO A 202 22.62 0.67 -44.91
CA PRO A 202 22.70 -0.14 -46.10
C PRO A 202 24.13 -0.70 -46.20
N ASN A 203 24.20 -2.02 -46.36
CA ASN A 203 25.40 -2.73 -46.72
C ASN A 203 25.93 -2.09 -48.00
N GLN A 204 27.11 -1.44 -47.94
CA GLN A 204 27.82 -1.06 -49.14
C GLN A 204 28.30 -2.37 -49.77
N ASP A 205 27.51 -2.86 -50.72
CA ASP A 205 27.92 -3.94 -51.59
C ASP A 205 29.13 -3.48 -52.42
N ILE A 206 30.05 -4.42 -52.49
CA ILE A 206 31.34 -4.40 -53.18
C ILE A 206 31.06 -4.32 -54.69
N GLU A 207 31.57 -3.29 -55.36
CA GLU A 207 31.77 -3.31 -56.82
C GLU A 207 33.27 -3.44 -57.13
N GLU A 208 33.55 -4.57 -57.80
CA GLU A 208 34.71 -4.99 -58.64
C GLU A 208 36.16 -4.73 -58.19
#